data_AF-A0A430RA72-F1
#
_entry.id   AF-A0A430RA72-F1
#
_cell.length_a   1.000
_cell.length_b   1.000
_cell.length_c   1.000
_cell.angle_alpha   90.00
_cell.angle_beta   90.00
_cell.angle_gamma   90.00
#
_symmetry.space_group_name_H-M   'P 1'
#
loop_
_entity.id
_entity.type
_entity.pdbx_description
1 polymer ?
#
loop_
_entity_poly.entity_id
_entity_poly.type
_entity_poly.pdbx_seq_one_letter_code
_entity_poly.pdbx_strand_id
1 'polypeptide(L)'
;GGALAIGVANRVLIMENAWYSVISPESCAAILWRDAKEAPKAAEALKLTARDLLAQKVVDAIVPEPEGGAHKDPDQAIRNIKEALLKTLEELKGLSPEELYRDRYRRFRTLGAYAES
;
A
#
# COMPACT_ATOMS: atom_id res chain seq x y z
N GLY A 1 -0.73 -6.43 -10.98
CA GLY A 1 -1.43 -5.81 -12.13
C GLY A 1 -2.78 -5.22 -11.73
N GLY A 2 -3.77 -6.06 -11.43
CA GLY A 2 -5.16 -5.63 -11.21
C GLY A 2 -5.36 -4.57 -10.12
N ALA A 3 -4.70 -4.71 -8.96
CA ALA A 3 -4.78 -3.70 -7.89
C ALA A 3 -4.28 -2.31 -8.32
N LEU A 4 -3.23 -2.25 -9.17
CA LEU A 4 -2.66 -0.97 -9.62
C LEU A 4 -3.59 -0.27 -10.61
N ALA A 5 -4.38 -1.00 -11.39
CA ALA A 5 -5.28 -0.44 -12.39
C ALA A 5 -6.32 0.52 -11.78
N ILE A 6 -6.64 0.33 -10.50
CA ILE A 6 -7.56 1.19 -9.73
C ILE A 6 -6.84 1.93 -8.58
N GLY A 7 -5.54 1.72 -8.41
CA GLY A 7 -4.73 2.26 -7.31
C GLY A 7 -4.02 3.58 -7.62
N VAL A 8 -4.26 4.19 -8.78
CA VAL A 8 -3.61 5.44 -9.20
C VAL A 8 -4.33 6.64 -8.56
N ALA A 9 -3.99 6.94 -7.31
CA ALA A 9 -4.62 7.98 -6.50
C ALA A 9 -3.64 9.04 -6.01
N ASN A 10 -4.16 10.18 -5.53
CA ASN A 10 -3.39 11.21 -4.83
C ASN A 10 -2.81 10.70 -3.51
N ARG A 11 -3.58 9.85 -2.81
CA ARG A 11 -3.16 9.19 -1.58
C ARG A 11 -3.62 7.74 -1.64
N VAL A 12 -2.77 6.82 -1.19
CA VAL A 12 -3.03 5.39 -1.11
C VAL A 12 -2.88 4.99 0.35
N LEU A 13 -3.97 4.51 0.92
CA LEU A 13 -4.01 4.02 2.29
C LEU A 13 -4.04 2.50 2.27
N ILE A 14 -3.47 1.87 3.29
CA ILE A 14 -3.48 0.42 3.43
C ILE A 14 -3.89 0.03 4.85
N MET A 15 -4.66 -1.04 5.00
CA MET A 15 -4.98 -1.62 6.31
C MET A 15 -3.73 -2.26 6.92
N GLU A 16 -3.60 -2.24 8.25
CA GLU A 16 -2.40 -2.71 8.95
C GLU A 16 -1.95 -4.12 8.58
N ASN A 17 -2.88 -5.06 8.40
CA ASN A 17 -2.58 -6.46 8.07
C ASN A 17 -2.73 -6.76 6.57
N ALA A 18 -3.04 -5.76 5.75
CA ALA A 18 -3.08 -5.92 4.30
C ALA A 18 -1.67 -5.91 3.70
N TRP A 19 -1.55 -6.53 2.52
CA TRP A 19 -0.30 -6.59 1.77
C TRP A 19 -0.50 -6.18 0.31
N TYR A 20 0.57 -5.67 -0.28
CA TYR A 20 0.60 -5.29 -1.69
C TYR A 20 1.93 -5.77 -2.28
N SER A 21 1.85 -6.62 -3.31
CA SER A 21 3.04 -7.10 -4.03
C SER A 21 2.80 -7.11 -5.55
N VAL A 22 3.90 -7.09 -6.31
CA VAL A 22 3.90 -7.26 -7.77
C VAL A 22 3.57 -8.70 -8.18
N ILE A 23 3.90 -9.68 -7.33
CA ILE A 23 3.72 -11.12 -7.53
C ILE A 23 3.32 -11.78 -6.21
N SER A 24 2.56 -12.87 -6.26
CA SER A 24 2.26 -13.64 -5.04
C SER A 24 3.56 -14.26 -4.46
N PRO A 25 3.69 -14.38 -3.13
CA PRO A 25 4.86 -15.00 -2.51
C PRO A 25 5.13 -16.42 -3.01
N GLU A 26 4.09 -17.22 -3.24
CA GLU A 26 4.19 -18.61 -3.72
C GLU A 26 4.76 -18.67 -5.14
N SER A 27 4.32 -17.75 -6.00
CA SER A 27 4.81 -17.67 -7.38
C SER A 27 6.25 -17.16 -7.42
N CYS A 28 6.59 -16.18 -6.57
CA CYS A 28 7.98 -15.72 -6.38
C CYS A 28 8.88 -16.86 -5.89
N ALA A 29 8.40 -17.63 -4.91
CA ALA A 29 9.10 -18.77 -4.34
C ALA A 29 9.40 -19.86 -5.39
N ALA A 30 8.40 -20.22 -6.19
CA ALA A 30 8.55 -21.18 -7.27
C ALA A 30 9.55 -20.74 -8.35
N ILE A 31 9.64 -19.43 -8.64
CA ILE A 31 10.56 -18.90 -9.66
C ILE A 31 12.00 -18.84 -9.13
N LEU A 32 12.20 -18.23 -7.95
CA LEU A 32 13.54 -17.94 -7.43
C LEU A 32 14.17 -19.12 -6.68
N TRP A 33 13.36 -19.93 -6.00
CA TRP A 33 13.83 -21.06 -5.18
C TRP A 33 13.39 -22.42 -5.71
N ARG A 34 12.61 -22.49 -6.80
CA ARG A 34 12.07 -23.74 -7.36
C ARG A 34 11.22 -24.56 -6.39
N ASP A 35 10.74 -23.92 -5.32
CA ASP A 35 9.87 -24.54 -4.32
C ASP A 35 8.87 -23.50 -3.80
N ALA A 36 7.58 -23.76 -3.98
CA ALA A 36 6.51 -22.89 -3.51
C ALA A 36 6.41 -22.84 -1.97
N LYS A 37 6.98 -23.84 -1.26
CA LYS A 37 7.01 -23.87 0.21
C LYS A 37 7.89 -22.77 0.80
N GLU A 38 8.79 -22.20 0.01
CA GLU A 38 9.62 -21.05 0.39
C GLU A 38 8.83 -19.71 0.34
N ALA A 39 7.49 -19.74 0.24
CA ALA A 39 6.63 -18.56 0.25
C ALA A 39 6.87 -17.60 1.44
N PRO A 40 7.08 -18.07 2.70
CA PRO A 40 7.39 -17.17 3.81
C PRO A 40 8.68 -16.36 3.57
N LYS A 41 9.72 -17.03 3.08
CA LYS A 41 11.00 -16.40 2.73
C LYS A 41 10.85 -15.41 1.56
N ALA A 42 10.05 -15.77 0.56
CA ALA A 42 9.74 -14.87 -0.54
C ALA A 42 8.95 -13.63 -0.06
N ALA A 43 7.99 -13.80 0.85
CA ALA A 43 7.22 -12.68 1.41
C ALA A 43 8.11 -11.69 2.17
N GLU A 44 9.05 -12.20 2.99
CA GLU A 44 10.04 -11.37 3.69
C GLU A 44 10.96 -10.61 2.74
N ALA A 45 11.40 -11.27 1.66
CA ALA A 45 12.24 -10.66 0.63
C ALA A 45 11.51 -9.59 -0.20
N LEU A 46 10.21 -9.81 -0.47
CA LEU A 46 9.36 -8.90 -1.24
C LEU A 46 8.97 -7.63 -0.47
N LYS A 47 9.09 -7.61 0.87
CA LYS A 47 8.78 -6.42 1.70
C LYS A 47 7.37 -5.88 1.41
N LEU A 48 6.39 -6.79 1.47
CA LEU A 48 5.02 -6.58 1.02
C LEU A 48 4.04 -6.09 2.10
N THR A 49 4.48 -5.93 3.35
CA THR A 49 3.61 -5.53 4.47
C THR A 49 3.28 -4.04 4.44
N ALA A 50 2.19 -3.64 5.09
CA ALA A 50 1.81 -2.22 5.22
C ALA A 50 2.97 -1.34 5.72
N ARG A 51 3.75 -1.82 6.70
CA ARG A 51 4.90 -1.11 7.27
C ARG A 51 6.05 -0.96 6.29
N ASP A 52 6.38 -2.04 5.57
CA ASP A 52 7.42 -2.00 4.53
C ASP A 52 7.05 -1.03 3.40
N LEU A 53 5.79 -1.07 2.98
CA LEU A 53 5.27 -0.24 1.90
C LEU A 53 5.25 1.24 2.29
N LEU A 54 4.93 1.56 3.56
CA LEU A 54 4.98 2.92 4.08
C LEU A 54 6.44 3.42 4.14
N ALA A 55 7.37 2.58 4.60
CA ALA A 55 8.79 2.93 4.64
C ALA A 55 9.36 3.21 3.24
N GLN A 56 8.88 2.48 2.23
CA GLN A 56 9.24 2.69 0.82
C GLN A 56 8.41 3.79 0.12
N LYS A 57 7.49 4.45 0.84
CA LYS A 57 6.57 5.48 0.34
C LYS A 57 5.66 5.01 -0.80
N VAL A 58 5.43 3.70 -0.91
CA VAL A 58 4.47 3.12 -1.87
C VAL A 58 3.03 3.43 -1.45
N VAL A 59 2.79 3.49 -0.15
CA VAL A 59 1.53 3.93 0.48
C VAL A 59 1.81 5.17 1.34
N ASP A 60 0.76 5.95 1.59
CA ASP A 60 0.84 7.25 2.26
C ASP A 60 0.45 7.17 3.73
N ALA A 61 -0.38 6.19 4.11
CA ALA A 61 -0.79 5.97 5.50
C ALA A 61 -1.22 4.52 5.75
N ILE A 62 -1.10 4.09 7.00
CA ILE A 62 -1.61 2.82 7.50
C ILE A 62 -2.86 3.08 8.33
N VAL A 63 -3.94 2.36 8.03
CA VAL A 63 -5.18 2.36 8.82
C VAL A 63 -5.08 1.23 9.86
N PRO A 64 -5.12 1.54 11.17
CA PRO A 64 -4.98 0.53 12.20
C PRO A 64 -6.16 -0.43 12.18
N GLU A 65 -5.88 -1.70 12.45
CA GLU A 65 -6.91 -2.71 12.61
C GLU A 65 -7.28 -2.92 14.09
N PRO A 66 -8.50 -3.40 14.39
CA PRO A 66 -8.85 -3.87 15.72
C PRO A 66 -7.93 -5.01 16.18
N GLU A 67 -7.88 -5.25 17.48
CA GLU A 67 -7.14 -6.38 18.04
C GLU A 67 -7.62 -7.70 17.44
N GLY A 68 -6.69 -8.50 16.92
CA GLY A 68 -6.99 -9.75 16.21
C GLY A 68 -7.42 -9.58 14.74
N GLY A 69 -7.47 -8.35 14.22
CA GLY A 69 -7.69 -8.03 12.81
C GLY A 69 -9.08 -7.51 12.47
N ALA A 70 -9.23 -6.91 11.29
CA ALA A 70 -10.45 -6.23 10.84
C ALA A 70 -11.72 -7.09 10.87
N HIS A 71 -11.58 -8.40 10.72
CA HIS A 71 -12.69 -9.35 10.74
C HIS A 71 -13.24 -9.63 12.16
N LYS A 72 -12.48 -9.30 13.22
CA LYS A 72 -12.91 -9.48 14.61
C LYS A 72 -13.85 -8.38 15.09
N ASP A 73 -13.62 -7.14 14.64
CA ASP A 73 -14.51 -6.01 14.87
C ASP A 73 -14.64 -5.15 13.59
N PRO A 74 -15.50 -5.60 12.66
CA PRO A 74 -15.70 -4.89 11.40
C PRO A 74 -16.19 -3.45 11.59
N ASP A 75 -16.99 -3.20 12.63
CA ASP A 75 -17.53 -1.87 12.91
C ASP A 75 -16.41 -0.89 13.30
N GLN A 76 -15.47 -1.33 14.15
CA GLN A 76 -14.29 -0.53 14.48
C GLN A 76 -13.37 -0.34 13.28
N ALA A 77 -13.15 -1.39 12.47
CA ALA A 77 -12.36 -1.26 11.25
C ALA A 77 -12.96 -0.22 10.29
N ILE A 78 -14.27 -0.23 10.09
CA ILE A 78 -14.98 0.75 9.26
C ILE A 78 -14.87 2.16 9.85
N ARG A 79 -14.98 2.33 11.18
CA ARG A 79 -14.77 3.62 11.84
C ARG A 79 -13.37 4.17 11.55
N ASN A 80 -12.33 3.33 11.69
CA ASN A 80 -10.95 3.72 11.42
C ASN A 80 -10.74 4.10 9.95
N ILE A 81 -11.30 3.33 9.02
CA ILE A 81 -11.27 3.64 7.59
C ILE A 81 -11.95 4.99 7.32
N LYS A 82 -13.14 5.22 7.87
CA LYS A 82 -13.88 6.48 7.69
C LYS A 82 -13.08 7.68 8.19
N GLU A 83 -12.50 7.58 9.37
CA GLU A 83 -11.69 8.65 9.94
C GLU A 83 -10.48 8.97 9.05
N ALA A 84 -9.75 7.93 8.62
CA ALA A 84 -8.60 8.08 7.73
C ALA A 84 -9.00 8.73 6.39
N LEU A 85 -10.10 8.27 5.78
CA LEU A 85 -10.60 8.83 4.51
C LEU A 85 -11.04 10.29 4.64
N LEU A 86 -11.76 10.65 5.72
CA LEU A 86 -12.20 12.03 5.94
C LEU A 86 -11.01 12.96 6.14
N LYS A 87 -10.00 12.54 6.92
CA LYS A 87 -8.76 13.29 7.11
C LYS A 87 -8.05 13.51 5.77
N THR A 88 -7.85 12.43 5.01
CA THR A 88 -7.20 12.50 3.69
C THR A 88 -7.98 13.37 2.70
N LEU A 89 -9.31 13.31 2.72
CA LEU A 89 -10.13 14.13 1.84
C LEU A 89 -9.99 15.61 2.20
N GLU A 90 -9.99 15.96 3.48
CA GLU A 90 -9.85 17.35 3.91
C GLU A 90 -8.47 17.93 3.52
N GLU A 91 -7.40 17.12 3.60
CA GLU A 91 -6.06 17.51 3.10
C GLU A 91 -6.05 17.84 1.60
N LEU A 92 -6.85 17.12 0.80
CA LEU A 92 -6.89 17.26 -0.66
C LEU A 92 -7.91 18.30 -1.14
N LYS A 93 -8.95 18.58 -0.35
CA LYS A 93 -10.07 19.45 -0.71
C LYS A 93 -9.66 20.91 -0.95
N GLY A 94 -8.57 21.35 -0.33
CA GLY A 94 -8.01 22.70 -0.52
C GLY A 94 -7.24 22.89 -1.82
N LEU A 95 -6.96 21.82 -2.57
CA LEU A 95 -6.15 21.87 -3.78
C LEU A 95 -6.99 22.14 -5.03
N SER A 96 -6.47 22.97 -5.94
CA SER A 96 -7.04 23.16 -7.27
C SER A 96 -6.95 21.86 -8.11
N PRO A 97 -7.73 21.74 -9.20
CA PRO A 97 -7.60 20.62 -10.13
C PRO A 97 -6.16 20.42 -10.66
N GLU A 98 -5.46 21.50 -10.96
CA GLU A 98 -4.07 21.48 -11.44
C GLU A 98 -3.10 21.03 -10.34
N GLU A 99 -3.34 21.45 -9.10
CA GLU A 99 -2.57 21.03 -7.94
C GLU A 99 -2.78 19.54 -7.64
N LEU A 100 -4.02 19.06 -7.70
CA LEU A 100 -4.35 17.63 -7.57
C LEU A 100 -3.67 16.79 -8.65
N TYR A 101 -3.62 17.29 -9.90
CA TYR A 101 -2.90 16.62 -10.96
C TYR A 101 -1.39 16.55 -10.66
N ARG A 102 -0.78 17.68 -10.30
CA ARG A 102 0.66 17.77 -10.00
C ARG A 102 1.06 16.93 -8.78
N ASP A 103 0.24 16.91 -7.74
CA ASP A 103 0.42 16.12 -6.53
C ASP A 103 0.49 14.62 -6.87
N ARG A 104 -0.53 14.11 -7.58
CA ARG A 104 -0.56 12.71 -8.03
C ARG A 104 0.61 12.38 -8.96
N TYR A 105 0.93 13.24 -9.92
CA TYR A 105 2.06 13.02 -10.81
C TYR A 105 3.39 12.92 -10.04
N ARG A 106 3.63 13.87 -9.12
CA ARG A 106 4.85 13.91 -8.32
C ARG A 106 5.00 12.65 -7.48
N ARG A 107 3.93 12.24 -6.78
CA ARG A 107 3.89 11.04 -5.96
C ARG A 107 4.45 9.83 -6.72
N PHE A 108 3.90 9.53 -7.90
CA PHE A 108 4.34 8.38 -8.69
C PHE A 108 5.73 8.60 -9.31
N ARG A 109 6.09 9.83 -9.69
CA ARG A 109 7.40 10.13 -10.29
C ARG A 109 8.56 9.96 -9.31
N THR A 110 8.30 10.11 -8.02
CA THR A 110 9.28 9.90 -6.93
C THR A 110 9.43 8.45 -6.49
N LEU A 111 8.59 7.53 -6.99
CA LEU A 111 8.73 6.11 -6.70
C LEU A 111 9.87 5.50 -7.51
N GLY A 112 10.68 4.69 -6.84
CA GLY A 112 11.86 4.05 -7.41
C GLY A 112 13.14 4.79 -7.04
N ALA A 113 14.19 4.02 -6.72
CA ALA A 113 15.53 4.53 -6.49
C ALA A 113 16.43 4.01 -7.62
N TYR A 114 17.16 4.92 -8.26
CA TYR A 114 18.19 4.59 -9.23
C TYR A 114 19.43 5.44 -8.94
N ALA A 115 20.61 4.87 -9.14
CA ALA A 115 21.86 5.60 -9.15
C ALA A 115 22.30 5.72 -10.61
N GLU A 116 22.54 6.95 -11.08
CA GLU A 116 23.23 7.16 -12.36
C GLU A 116 24.73 6.96 -12.12
N SER A 117 25.32 6.04 -12.89
CA SER A 117 26.75 5.74 -12.91
C SER A 117 27.48 6.57 -13.96
#